data_AF-A0AAW9B6G4-F1
#
_entry.id   AF-A0AAW9B6G4-F1
#
_cell.length_a   1.000
_cell.length_b   1.000
_cell.length_c   1.000
_cell.angle_alpha   90.00
_cell.angle_beta   90.00
_cell.angle_gamma   90.00
#
_symmetry.space_group_name_H-M   'P 1'
#
loop_
_entity.id
_entity.type
_entity.pdbx_description
1 polymer ?
#
loop_
_entity_poly.entity_id
_entity_poly.type
_entity_poly.pdbx_seq_one_letter_code
_entity_poly.pdbx_strand_id
1 'polypeptide(L)'
;MSRFKLYVSLLLTLLLVGCGRVQPVMNVEDTPVAYDLQNKQVKMAIVQSATNRGWTIEEVSPGVLIAKIHVRKHSAEVKIPYNNKYYSIIYLNSVNLKASDGKIHRNYNRWVNNLNVDIQRAIALLGNQSQQ
;
A
#
# COMPACT_ATOMS: atom_id res chain seq x y z
N MET A 1 -48.84 -14.43 -8.01
CA MET A 1 -47.43 -14.94 -7.98
C MET A 1 -46.38 -14.00 -8.59
N SER A 2 -46.75 -12.91 -9.29
CA SER A 2 -45.77 -11.97 -9.91
C SER A 2 -45.25 -10.87 -8.96
N ARG A 3 -46.07 -10.41 -8.00
CA ARG A 3 -45.71 -9.33 -7.07
C ARG A 3 -44.61 -9.73 -6.07
N PHE A 4 -44.58 -10.99 -5.64
CA PHE A 4 -43.54 -11.51 -4.73
C PHE A 4 -42.14 -11.48 -5.37
N LYS A 5 -42.05 -11.74 -6.69
CA LYS A 5 -40.80 -11.65 -7.45
C LYS A 5 -40.26 -10.21 -7.55
N LEU A 6 -41.16 -9.22 -7.63
CA LEU A 6 -40.80 -7.79 -7.63
C LEU A 6 -40.24 -7.33 -6.28
N TYR A 7 -40.77 -7.80 -5.15
CA TYR A 7 -40.25 -7.46 -3.83
C TYR A 7 -38.86 -8.09 -3.56
N VAL A 8 -38.62 -9.32 -4.02
CA VAL A 8 -37.31 -9.97 -3.91
C VAL A 8 -36.24 -9.24 -4.74
N SER A 9 -36.61 -8.70 -5.90
CA SER A 9 -35.69 -7.95 -6.76
C SER A 9 -35.33 -6.56 -6.21
N LEU A 10 -36.23 -5.92 -5.46
CA LEU A 10 -35.98 -4.61 -4.82
C LEU A 10 -35.13 -4.73 -3.55
N LEU A 11 -35.24 -5.86 -2.84
CA LEU A 11 -34.44 -6.15 -1.64
C LEU A 11 -32.97 -6.41 -1.98
N LEU A 12 -32.68 -7.00 -3.15
CA LEU A 12 -31.33 -7.38 -3.58
C LEU A 12 -30.46 -6.16 -3.97
N THR A 13 -31.08 -5.05 -4.39
CA THR A 13 -30.35 -3.83 -4.79
C THR A 13 -29.89 -2.96 -3.62
N LEU A 14 -30.41 -3.19 -2.39
CA LEU A 14 -30.01 -2.41 -1.21
C LEU A 14 -28.68 -2.86 -0.57
N LEU A 15 -28.12 -4.00 -1.00
CA LEU A 15 -26.90 -4.57 -0.40
C LEU A 15 -25.60 -4.04 -1.02
N LEU A 16 -25.68 -3.15 -2.02
CA LEU A 16 -24.50 -2.46 -2.58
C LEU A 16 -24.09 -1.25 -1.73
N VAL A 17 -23.93 -1.44 -0.42
CA VAL A 17 -23.29 -0.44 0.44
C VAL A 17 -21.80 -0.48 0.12
N GLY A 18 -21.39 0.35 -0.84
CA GLY A 18 -19.99 0.50 -1.22
C GLY A 18 -19.13 0.83 0.01
N CYS A 19 -18.02 0.10 0.18
CA CYS A 19 -17.08 0.27 1.29
C CYS A 19 -16.84 1.76 1.58
N GLY A 20 -17.00 2.13 2.85
CA GLY A 20 -16.95 3.50 3.33
C GLY A 20 -15.77 4.29 2.76
N ARG A 21 -16.04 5.54 2.38
CA ARG A 21 -15.05 6.44 1.77
C ARG A 21 -13.82 6.63 2.66
N VAL A 22 -14.02 6.61 3.97
CA VAL A 22 -12.99 6.73 5.02
C VAL A 22 -12.90 5.38 5.74
N GLN A 23 -11.68 4.90 5.95
CA GLN A 23 -11.34 3.58 6.48
C GLN A 23 -10.22 3.72 7.51
N PRO A 24 -9.97 2.74 8.40
CA PRO A 24 -8.76 2.73 9.22
C PRO A 24 -7.51 2.90 8.35
N VAL A 25 -6.52 3.65 8.85
CA VAL A 25 -5.22 3.81 8.21
C VAL A 25 -4.55 2.45 8.08
N MET A 26 -4.15 2.08 6.87
CA MET A 26 -3.37 0.87 6.61
C MET A 26 -1.88 1.15 6.82
N ASN A 27 -1.29 0.51 7.82
CA ASN A 27 0.14 0.28 7.86
C ASN A 27 0.41 -1.16 7.40
N VAL A 28 1.55 -1.35 6.73
CA VAL A 28 2.12 -2.67 6.49
C VAL A 28 3.30 -2.78 7.45
N GLU A 29 3.25 -3.73 8.38
CA GLU A 29 4.25 -3.84 9.44
C GLU A 29 4.97 -5.18 9.33
N ASP A 30 6.29 -5.14 9.45
CA ASP A 30 7.20 -6.28 9.58
C ASP A 30 6.96 -7.38 8.55
N THR A 31 6.74 -6.99 7.29
CA THR A 31 6.58 -7.95 6.19
C THR A 31 7.91 -8.67 5.97
N PRO A 32 7.94 -10.02 6.04
CA PRO A 32 9.17 -10.78 5.95
C PRO A 32 9.75 -10.74 4.54
N VAL A 33 11.07 -10.61 4.45
CA VAL A 33 11.85 -10.83 3.23
C VAL A 33 12.22 -12.32 3.20
N ALA A 34 11.47 -13.11 2.42
CA ALA A 34 11.56 -14.57 2.44
C ALA A 34 12.81 -15.17 1.75
N TYR A 35 13.68 -14.34 1.18
CA TYR A 35 14.86 -14.75 0.41
C TYR A 35 16.12 -14.17 1.05
N ASP A 36 17.27 -14.82 0.83
CA ASP A 36 18.57 -14.31 1.30
C ASP A 36 19.05 -13.14 0.43
N LEU A 37 18.41 -11.99 0.60
CA LEU A 37 18.72 -10.76 -0.11
C LEU A 37 19.57 -9.84 0.75
N GLN A 38 20.54 -9.17 0.15
CA GLN A 38 21.26 -8.08 0.80
C GLN A 38 20.34 -6.88 1.03
N ASN A 39 20.63 -6.07 2.05
CA ASN A 39 19.92 -4.80 2.32
C ASN A 39 19.79 -3.92 1.06
N LYS A 40 20.83 -3.88 0.21
CA LYS A 40 20.83 -3.12 -1.05
C LYS A 40 19.80 -3.65 -2.05
N GLN A 41 19.60 -4.96 -2.13
CA GLN A 41 18.61 -5.57 -3.02
C GLN A 41 17.18 -5.30 -2.54
N VAL A 42 16.93 -5.37 -1.23
CA VAL A 42 15.64 -4.99 -0.65
C VAL A 42 15.34 -3.52 -0.90
N LYS A 43 16.32 -2.63 -0.67
CA LYS A 43 16.21 -1.20 -1.02
C LYS A 43 15.85 -1.01 -2.48
N MET A 44 16.55 -1.70 -3.38
CA MET A 44 16.32 -1.60 -4.82
C MET A 44 14.90 -2.03 -5.21
N ALA A 45 14.41 -3.14 -4.65
CA ALA A 45 13.03 -3.60 -4.84
C ALA A 45 12.00 -2.54 -4.41
N ILE A 46 12.23 -1.92 -3.25
CA ILE A 46 11.37 -0.85 -2.73
C ILE A 46 11.39 0.38 -3.65
N VAL A 47 12.58 0.89 -3.98
CA VAL A 47 12.76 2.09 -4.80
C VAL A 47 12.16 1.91 -6.19
N GLN A 48 12.38 0.76 -6.83
CA GLN A 48 11.84 0.47 -8.16
C GLN A 48 10.31 0.38 -8.12
N SER A 49 9.75 -0.35 -7.16
CA SER A 49 8.30 -0.50 -6.99
C SER A 49 7.61 0.84 -6.72
N ALA A 50 8.22 1.66 -5.86
CA ALA A 50 7.74 2.99 -5.53
C ALA A 50 7.75 3.93 -6.75
N THR A 51 8.89 4.00 -7.45
CA THR A 51 9.07 4.85 -8.64
C THR A 51 8.08 4.47 -9.74
N ASN A 52 7.89 3.18 -10.00
CA ASN A 52 6.93 2.68 -11.01
C ASN A 52 5.48 3.07 -10.69
N ARG A 53 5.17 3.30 -9.42
CA ARG A 53 3.85 3.72 -8.93
C ARG A 53 3.72 5.24 -8.81
N GLY A 54 4.74 6.00 -9.21
CA GLY A 54 4.76 7.47 -9.15
C GLY A 54 5.06 8.02 -7.75
N TRP A 55 5.58 7.21 -6.83
CA TRP A 55 6.14 7.71 -5.58
C TRP A 55 7.54 8.25 -5.82
N THR A 56 7.87 9.37 -5.20
CA THR A 56 9.23 9.87 -5.06
C THR A 56 9.83 9.33 -3.77
N ILE A 57 11.08 8.88 -3.81
CA ILE A 57 11.76 8.27 -2.66
C ILE A 57 12.94 9.15 -2.25
N GLU A 58 13.12 9.29 -0.94
CA GLU A 58 14.29 9.88 -0.30
C GLU A 58 14.82 8.91 0.76
N GLU A 59 16.14 8.69 0.80
CA GLU A 59 16.77 7.95 1.89
C GLU A 59 17.20 8.95 2.96
N VAL A 60 16.56 8.87 4.13
CA VAL A 60 16.82 9.80 5.24
C VAL A 60 17.87 9.28 6.22
N SER A 61 18.08 7.96 6.24
CA SER A 61 19.15 7.29 6.96
C SER A 61 19.32 5.86 6.43
N PRO A 62 20.45 5.18 6.73
CA PRO A 62 20.61 3.77 6.34
C PRO A 62 19.46 2.90 6.85
N GLY A 63 18.78 2.21 5.94
CA GLY A 63 17.66 1.33 6.27
C GLY A 63 16.31 2.04 6.46
N VAL A 64 16.22 3.34 6.19
CA VAL A 64 14.95 4.09 6.28
C VAL A 64 14.75 4.97 5.05
N LEU A 65 13.66 4.71 4.34
CA LEU A 65 13.21 5.54 3.22
C LEU A 65 11.96 6.34 3.60
N ILE A 66 11.79 7.50 2.97
CA ILE A 66 10.55 8.26 2.95
C ILE A 66 10.03 8.24 1.52
N ALA A 67 8.78 7.82 1.35
CA ALA A 67 8.10 7.81 0.05
C ALA A 67 6.96 8.83 0.06
N LYS A 68 6.90 9.66 -0.98
CA LYS A 68 5.84 10.66 -1.17
C LYS A 68 5.14 10.43 -2.49
N ILE A 69 3.81 10.53 -2.52
CA ILE A 69 3.02 10.50 -3.76
C ILE A 69 2.12 11.72 -3.84
N HIS A 70 1.99 12.29 -5.04
CA HIS A 70 1.10 13.41 -5.34
C HIS A 70 0.19 13.04 -6.50
N VAL A 71 -1.12 13.04 -6.26
CA VAL A 71 -2.14 12.70 -7.26
C VAL A 71 -3.21 13.79 -7.29
N ARG A 72 -3.13 14.66 -8.31
CA ARG A 72 -3.97 15.86 -8.42
C ARG A 72 -3.82 16.70 -7.15
N LYS A 73 -4.89 16.84 -6.36
CA LYS A 73 -4.91 17.58 -5.08
C LYS A 73 -4.60 16.74 -3.84
N HIS A 74 -4.35 15.44 -3.99
CA HIS A 74 -4.15 14.54 -2.85
C HIS A 74 -2.69 14.15 -2.76
N SER A 75 -2.13 14.08 -1.54
CA SER A 75 -0.79 13.54 -1.34
C SER A 75 -0.73 12.68 -0.09
N ALA A 76 0.23 11.75 -0.08
CA ALA A 76 0.55 10.92 1.07
C ALA A 76 2.06 10.78 1.21
N GLU A 77 2.50 10.66 2.45
CA GLU A 77 3.88 10.41 2.84
C GLU A 77 3.92 9.19 3.77
N VAL A 78 4.84 8.28 3.50
CA VAL A 78 5.06 7.06 4.28
C VAL A 78 6.53 6.87 4.61
N LYS A 79 6.80 6.30 5.78
CA LYS A 79 8.12 5.82 6.20
C LYS A 79 8.23 4.34 5.86
N ILE A 80 9.36 3.96 5.29
CA ILE A 80 9.64 2.58 4.90
C ILE A 80 10.95 2.15 5.57
N PRO A 81 10.93 1.70 6.84
CA PRO A 81 12.07 1.03 7.43
C PRO A 81 12.24 -0.35 6.78
N TYR A 82 13.48 -0.75 6.51
CA TYR A 82 13.77 -2.01 5.85
C TYR A 82 15.17 -2.55 6.23
N ASN A 83 15.33 -3.86 6.08
CA ASN A 83 16.60 -4.57 6.05
C ASN A 83 16.45 -5.87 5.25
N ASN A 84 17.41 -6.78 5.36
CA ASN A 84 17.43 -8.07 4.68
C ASN A 84 16.40 -9.08 5.22
N LYS A 85 15.75 -8.79 6.36
CA LYS A 85 14.78 -9.66 7.01
C LYS A 85 13.36 -9.16 6.89
N TYR A 86 13.15 -7.84 6.86
CA TYR A 86 11.81 -7.26 6.81
C TYR A 86 11.77 -5.87 6.16
N TYR A 87 10.56 -5.44 5.81
CA TYR A 87 10.24 -4.03 5.58
C TYR A 87 8.83 -3.68 6.09
N SER A 88 8.59 -2.38 6.29
CA SER A 88 7.28 -1.85 6.67
C SER A 88 6.89 -0.67 5.78
N ILE A 89 5.62 -0.32 5.68
CA ILE A 89 5.11 0.91 5.04
C ILE A 89 4.19 1.58 6.06
N ILE A 90 4.68 2.67 6.66
CA ILE A 90 4.07 3.30 7.83
C ILE A 90 3.59 4.69 7.44
N TYR A 91 2.32 5.01 7.72
CA TYR A 91 1.77 6.33 7.52
C TYR A 91 2.58 7.41 8.27
N LEU A 92 2.89 8.52 7.59
CA LEU A 92 3.45 9.71 8.21
C LEU A 92 2.51 10.89 8.11
N ASN A 93 2.13 11.27 6.89
CA ASN A 93 1.33 12.46 6.64
C ASN A 93 0.50 12.35 5.36
N SER A 94 -0.51 13.21 5.22
CA SER A 94 -1.28 13.32 3.98
C SER A 94 -1.96 14.68 3.82
N VAL A 95 -2.25 15.03 2.56
CA VAL A 95 -3.04 16.20 2.19
C VAL A 95 -4.31 15.75 1.46
N ASN A 96 -5.45 16.34 1.83
CA ASN A 96 -6.77 16.08 1.25
C ASN A 96 -7.27 14.61 1.35
N LEU A 97 -6.69 13.79 2.23
CA LEU A 97 -7.12 12.41 2.47
C LEU A 97 -7.98 12.23 3.72
N LYS A 98 -8.42 13.31 4.38
CA LYS A 98 -9.29 13.26 5.56
C LYS A 98 -8.70 12.41 6.70
N ALA A 99 -7.39 12.47 6.89
CA ALA A 99 -6.71 11.78 7.96
C ALA A 99 -7.13 12.37 9.31
N SER A 100 -7.81 11.57 10.14
CA SER A 100 -8.31 11.97 11.46
C SER A 100 -8.74 10.70 12.21
N ASP A 101 -8.47 10.65 13.52
CA ASP A 101 -8.89 9.56 14.42
C ASP A 101 -8.51 8.16 13.93
N GLY A 102 -7.28 8.01 13.43
CA GLY A 102 -6.77 6.74 12.90
C GLY A 102 -7.46 6.26 11.61
N LYS A 103 -8.25 7.13 10.96
CA LYS A 103 -8.93 6.86 9.69
C LYS A 103 -8.45 7.79 8.59
N ILE A 104 -8.61 7.34 7.35
CA ILE A 104 -8.16 8.03 6.14
C ILE A 104 -8.99 7.62 4.92
N HIS A 105 -8.99 8.44 3.88
CA HIS A 105 -9.65 8.12 2.63
C HIS A 105 -9.10 6.83 2.01
N ARG A 106 -9.98 5.93 1.55
CA ARG A 106 -9.63 4.61 0.97
C ARG A 106 -8.55 4.60 -0.12
N ASN A 107 -8.33 5.74 -0.78
CA ASN A 107 -7.29 5.85 -1.81
C ASN A 107 -5.89 5.71 -1.21
N TYR A 108 -5.68 6.20 0.01
CA TYR A 108 -4.42 5.99 0.72
C TYR A 108 -4.13 4.49 0.87
N ASN A 109 -5.08 3.74 1.46
CA ASN A 109 -4.95 2.29 1.64
C ASN A 109 -4.72 1.57 0.31
N ARG A 110 -5.38 2.02 -0.76
CA ARG A 110 -5.14 1.49 -2.11
C ARG A 110 -3.70 1.73 -2.58
N TRP A 111 -3.16 2.92 -2.38
CA TRP A 111 -1.79 3.24 -2.78
C TRP A 111 -0.77 2.43 -1.97
N VAL A 112 -0.96 2.32 -0.64
CA VAL A 112 -0.11 1.49 0.23
C VAL A 112 -0.16 0.02 -0.17
N ASN A 113 -1.35 -0.54 -0.37
CA ASN A 113 -1.51 -1.93 -0.78
C ASN A 113 -0.86 -2.20 -2.15
N ASN A 114 -1.05 -1.31 -3.11
CA ASN A 114 -0.43 -1.44 -4.43
C ASN A 114 1.09 -1.40 -4.37
N LEU A 115 1.64 -0.51 -3.55
CA LEU A 115 3.09 -0.45 -3.30
C LEU A 115 3.57 -1.74 -2.66
N ASN A 116 2.91 -2.22 -1.61
CA ASN A 116 3.25 -3.46 -0.92
C ASN A 116 3.30 -4.67 -1.86
N VAL A 117 2.24 -4.85 -2.66
CA VAL A 117 2.16 -5.96 -3.61
C VAL A 117 3.30 -5.92 -4.63
N ASP A 118 3.66 -4.75 -5.13
CA ASP A 118 4.74 -4.63 -6.10
C ASP A 118 6.13 -4.87 -5.47
N ILE A 119 6.34 -4.42 -4.22
CA ILE A 119 7.56 -4.72 -3.45
C ILE A 119 7.72 -6.22 -3.29
N GLN A 120 6.66 -6.94 -2.89
CA GLN A 120 6.70 -8.39 -2.74
C GLN A 120 7.04 -9.10 -4.06
N ARG A 121 6.46 -8.65 -5.17
CA ARG A 121 6.82 -9.19 -6.50
C ARG A 121 8.28 -8.93 -6.84
N ALA A 122 8.78 -7.72 -6.60
CA ALA A 122 10.17 -7.37 -6.89
C ALA A 122 11.15 -8.19 -6.03
N ILE A 123 10.85 -8.38 -4.74
CA ILE A 123 11.61 -9.25 -3.84
C ILE A 123 11.64 -10.69 -4.37
N ALA A 124 10.48 -11.23 -4.77
CA ALA A 124 10.40 -12.59 -5.30
C ALA A 124 11.22 -12.77 -6.59
N LEU A 125 11.18 -11.78 -7.49
CA LEU A 125 11.97 -11.81 -8.72
C LEU A 125 13.48 -11.79 -8.43
N LEU A 126 13.94 -10.92 -7.53
CA LEU A 126 15.35 -10.84 -7.15
C LEU A 126 15.82 -12.11 -6.43
N GLY A 127 14.98 -12.68 -5.56
CA GLY A 127 15.28 -13.93 -4.86
C GLY A 127 15.41 -15.13 -5.78
N ASN A 128 14.60 -15.19 -6.84
CA ASN A 128 14.71 -16.25 -7.85
C ASN A 128 15.99 -16.10 -8.71
N GLN A 129 16.45 -14.86 -8.94
CA GLN A 129 17.70 -14.61 -9.69
C GLN A 129 18.96 -14.95 -8.89
N SER A 130 18.95 -14.80 -7.56
CA SER A 130 20.11 -15.13 -6.72
C SER A 130 20.29 -16.64 -6.48
N GLN A 131 19.30 -17.46 -6.85
CA GLN A 131 19.33 -18.92 -6.72
C GLN A 131 19.76 -19.63 -8.01
N GLN A 132 19.94 -18.89 -9.12
CA GLN A 132 20.45 -19.36 -10.40
C GLN A 132 21.94 -19.04 -10.51
#